data_AF-A0A9N9SZS6-F1
#
_entry.id   AF-A0A9N9SZS6-F1
#
_cell.length_a   1.000
_cell.length_b   1.000
_cell.length_c   1.000
_cell.angle_alpha   90.00
_cell.angle_beta   90.00
_cell.angle_gamma   90.00
#
_symmetry.space_group_name_H-M   'P 1'
#
loop_
_entity.id
_entity.type
_entity.pdbx_description
1 polymer ?
#
loop_
_entity_poly.entity_id
_entity_poly.type
_entity_poly.pdbx_seq_one_letter_code
_entity_poly.pdbx_strand_id
1 'polypeptide(L)'
;MEMRTGVSIKIEEQSRELSEIRREPKKYRKEIRQLRQNNVTFREENTKLKKVVFQIEERIESLEKVKRRKNIVIQGLNIDTNVPETLKHEIKKFMQIELTVDVQIEKVVKLEEKVCLVDA
;
A
#
# COMPACT_ATOMS: atom_id res chain seq x y z
N MET A 1 -47.26 -42.70 44.61
CA MET A 1 -46.35 -43.22 43.55
C MET A 1 -45.79 -42.07 42.70
N GLU A 2 -46.62 -41.06 42.38
CA GLU A 2 -46.27 -39.90 41.54
C GLU A 2 -45.10 -39.03 42.03
N MET A 3 -44.91 -38.88 43.35
CA MET A 3 -43.78 -38.11 43.90
C MET A 3 -42.41 -38.71 43.57
N ARG A 4 -42.28 -40.05 43.46
CA ARG A 4 -40.99 -40.70 43.10
C ARG A 4 -40.65 -40.49 41.62
N THR A 5 -41.65 -40.43 40.76
CA THR A 5 -41.51 -40.17 39.33
C THR A 5 -41.10 -38.72 39.07
N GLY A 6 -41.74 -37.76 39.75
CA GLY A 6 -41.39 -36.33 39.63
C GLY A 6 -39.97 -36.00 40.13
N VAL A 7 -39.49 -36.67 41.17
CA VAL A 7 -38.11 -36.52 41.65
C VAL A 7 -37.10 -37.10 40.66
N SER A 8 -37.40 -38.25 40.04
CA SER A 8 -36.49 -38.87 39.07
C SER A 8 -36.32 -38.02 37.81
N ILE A 9 -37.40 -37.43 37.30
CA ILE A 9 -37.36 -36.52 36.14
C ILE A 9 -36.48 -35.29 36.43
N LYS A 10 -36.64 -34.67 37.61
CA LYS A 10 -35.80 -33.53 38.02
C LYS A 10 -34.32 -33.88 38.14
N ILE A 11 -33.99 -35.08 38.64
CA ILE A 11 -32.60 -35.54 38.74
C ILE A 11 -32.00 -35.74 37.34
N GLU A 12 -32.77 -36.25 36.38
CA GLU A 12 -32.32 -36.40 34.99
C GLU A 12 -32.11 -35.05 34.30
N GLU A 13 -33.02 -34.09 34.49
CA GLU A 13 -32.87 -32.71 33.98
C GLU A 13 -31.62 -32.04 34.56
N GLN A 14 -31.44 -32.07 35.88
CA GLN A 14 -30.26 -31.53 36.54
C GLN A 14 -28.97 -32.20 36.07
N SER A 15 -29.00 -33.50 35.80
CA SER A 15 -27.84 -34.23 35.28
C SER A 15 -27.49 -33.80 33.85
N ARG A 16 -28.49 -33.49 33.01
CA ARG A 16 -28.26 -32.94 31.66
C ARG A 16 -27.69 -31.54 31.73
N GLU A 17 -28.27 -30.65 32.53
CA GLU A 17 -27.77 -29.28 32.73
C GLU A 17 -26.31 -29.29 33.23
N LEU A 18 -26.00 -30.11 34.23
CA LEU A 18 -24.63 -30.26 34.73
C LEU A 18 -23.67 -30.78 33.66
N SER A 19 -24.13 -31.64 32.75
CA SER A 19 -23.32 -32.14 31.65
C SER A 19 -23.01 -31.04 30.62
N GLU A 20 -23.97 -30.15 30.36
CA GLU A 20 -23.83 -29.04 29.42
C GLU A 20 -22.93 -27.95 29.99
N ILE A 21 -23.16 -27.55 31.25
CA ILE A 21 -22.33 -26.60 32.00
C ILE A 21 -20.87 -27.08 32.07
N ARG A 22 -20.62 -28.40 32.08
CA ARG A 22 -19.24 -28.95 32.04
C ARG A 22 -18.62 -28.97 30.64
N ARG A 23 -19.42 -28.98 29.58
CA ARG A 23 -18.95 -29.07 28.18
C ARG A 23 -18.65 -27.70 27.59
N GLU A 24 -19.45 -26.69 27.90
CA GLU A 24 -19.29 -25.33 27.34
C GLU A 24 -17.94 -24.68 27.65
N PRO A 25 -17.42 -24.68 28.90
CA PRO A 25 -16.11 -24.10 29.20
C PRO A 25 -14.96 -24.75 28.43
N LYS A 26 -15.08 -26.04 28.11
CA LYS A 26 -14.08 -26.76 27.30
C LYS A 26 -14.09 -26.28 25.85
N LYS A 27 -15.27 -26.01 25.28
CA LYS A 27 -15.42 -25.44 23.94
C LYS A 27 -14.82 -24.04 23.89
N TYR A 28 -15.19 -23.17 24.82
CA TYR A 28 -14.65 -21.80 24.91
C TYR A 28 -13.14 -21.78 25.13
N ARG A 29 -12.58 -22.67 25.95
CA ARG A 29 -11.12 -22.77 26.11
C ARG A 29 -10.42 -23.14 24.80
N LYS A 30 -10.99 -24.05 24.02
CA LYS A 30 -10.44 -24.44 22.71
C LYS A 30 -10.48 -23.27 21.74
N GLU A 31 -11.61 -22.57 21.68
CA GLU A 31 -11.80 -21.40 20.82
C GLU A 31 -10.86 -20.25 21.19
N ILE A 32 -10.74 -19.91 22.48
CA ILE A 32 -9.79 -18.89 22.96
C ILE A 32 -8.35 -19.26 22.59
N ARG A 33 -7.99 -20.54 22.68
CA ARG A 33 -6.65 -21.00 22.28
C ARG A 33 -6.42 -20.80 20.78
N GLN A 34 -7.40 -21.15 19.96
CA GLN A 34 -7.35 -20.95 18.51
C GLN A 34 -7.23 -19.46 18.16
N LEU A 35 -8.05 -18.61 18.77
CA LEU A 35 -8.04 -17.16 18.54
C LEU A 35 -6.71 -16.51 18.96
N ARG A 36 -6.11 -16.97 20.05
CA ARG A 36 -4.77 -16.52 20.47
C ARG A 36 -3.71 -16.91 19.45
N GLN A 37 -3.73 -18.14 18.97
CA GLN A 37 -2.78 -18.62 17.97
C GLN A 37 -2.92 -17.84 16.66
N ASN A 38 -4.15 -17.67 16.17
CA ASN A 38 -4.43 -16.89 14.97
C ASN A 38 -3.97 -15.43 15.12
N ASN A 39 -4.17 -14.81 16.29
CA ASN A 39 -3.69 -13.46 16.54
C ASN A 39 -2.17 -13.33 16.47
N VAL A 40 -1.43 -14.32 16.97
CA VAL A 40 0.04 -14.33 16.86
C VAL A 40 0.44 -14.38 15.38
N THR A 41 -0.13 -15.32 14.62
CA THR A 41 0.14 -15.44 13.18
C THR A 41 -0.18 -14.15 12.43
N PHE A 42 -1.35 -13.54 12.68
CA PHE A 42 -1.73 -12.28 12.02
C PHE A 42 -0.79 -11.13 12.36
N ARG A 43 -0.27 -11.05 13.60
CA ARG A 43 0.70 -10.02 13.98
C ARG A 43 2.04 -10.21 13.26
N GLU A 44 2.48 -11.45 13.10
CA GLU A 44 3.71 -11.77 12.37
C GLU A 44 3.57 -11.43 10.88
N GLU A 45 2.46 -11.82 10.26
CA GLU A 45 2.15 -11.50 8.87
C GLU A 45 2.06 -9.98 8.65
N ASN A 46 1.37 -9.26 9.53
CA ASN A 46 1.25 -7.81 9.45
C ASN A 46 2.62 -7.13 9.55
N THR A 47 3.50 -7.63 10.43
CA THR A 47 4.88 -7.13 10.56
C THR A 47 5.69 -7.37 9.29
N LYS A 48 5.56 -8.55 8.66
CA LYS A 48 6.21 -8.87 7.38
C LYS A 48 5.70 -7.97 6.26
N LEU A 49 4.38 -7.80 6.15
CA LEU A 49 3.76 -6.95 5.13
C LEU A 49 4.21 -5.49 5.27
N LYS A 50 4.24 -4.94 6.49
CA LYS A 50 4.77 -3.59 6.74
C LYS A 50 6.21 -3.41 6.26
N LYS A 51 7.07 -4.41 6.49
CA LYS A 51 8.46 -4.37 5.98
C LYS A 51 8.52 -4.38 4.46
N VAL A 52 7.70 -5.21 3.81
CA VAL A 52 7.62 -5.27 2.35
C VAL A 52 7.12 -3.95 1.77
N VAL A 53 6.08 -3.35 2.35
CA VAL A 53 5.57 -2.03 1.93
C VAL A 53 6.66 -0.98 2.03
N PHE A 54 7.37 -0.92 3.16
CA PHE A 54 8.48 0.03 3.34
C PHE A 54 9.58 -0.14 2.29
N GLN A 55 9.99 -1.39 2.00
CA GLN A 55 10.99 -1.67 0.97
C GLN A 55 10.53 -1.27 -0.45
N ILE A 56 9.23 -1.44 -0.73
CA ILE A 56 8.65 -1.00 -2.01
C ILE A 56 8.67 0.52 -2.12
N GLU A 57 8.28 1.23 -1.04
CA GLU A 57 8.30 2.69 -0.99
C GLU A 57 9.71 3.25 -1.19
N GLU A 58 10.72 2.71 -0.49
CA GLU A 58 12.13 3.10 -0.69
C GLU A 58 12.59 2.87 -2.13
N ARG A 59 12.19 1.72 -2.72
CA ARG A 59 12.54 1.40 -4.10
C ARG A 59 11.86 2.35 -5.09
N ILE A 60 10.59 2.68 -4.89
CA ILE A 60 9.88 3.68 -5.70
C ILE A 60 10.58 5.04 -5.60
N GLU A 61 10.90 5.50 -4.39
CA GLU A 61 11.59 6.76 -4.18
C GLU A 61 12.96 6.78 -4.90
N SER A 62 13.71 5.69 -4.83
CA SER A 62 14.99 5.57 -5.53
C SER A 62 14.84 5.65 -7.06
N LEU A 63 13.83 4.98 -7.61
CA LEU A 63 13.53 5.00 -9.05
C LEU A 63 13.06 6.38 -9.49
N GLU A 64 12.23 7.05 -8.69
CA GLU A 64 11.83 8.43 -8.95
C GLU A 64 13.02 9.39 -8.92
N LYS A 65 13.92 9.26 -7.95
CA LYS A 65 15.15 10.07 -7.90
C LYS A 65 16.00 9.84 -9.15
N VAL A 66 16.17 8.59 -9.59
CA VAL A 66 16.89 8.28 -10.83
C VAL A 66 16.21 8.92 -12.04
N LYS A 67 14.88 8.84 -12.14
CA LYS A 67 14.12 9.49 -13.22
C LYS A 67 14.28 11.00 -13.19
N ARG A 68 14.21 11.64 -12.01
CA ARG A 68 14.38 13.09 -11.86
C ARG A 68 15.79 13.58 -12.19
N ARG A 69 16.84 12.76 -12.02
CA ARG A 69 18.22 13.17 -12.34
C ARG A 69 18.44 13.48 -13.83
N LYS A 70 17.63 12.90 -14.71
CA LYS A 70 17.66 13.17 -16.15
C LYS A 70 16.76 14.32 -16.58
N ASN A 71 15.92 14.80 -15.66
CA ASN A 71 15.00 15.88 -15.94
C ASN A 71 15.67 17.23 -15.71
N ILE A 72 15.62 18.10 -16.71
CA ILE A 72 16.05 19.49 -16.64
C ILE A 72 14.78 20.35 -16.64
N VAL A 73 14.62 21.22 -15.64
CA VAL A 73 13.54 22.22 -15.60
C VAL A 73 14.11 23.53 -16.12
N ILE A 74 13.50 24.04 -17.19
CA ILE A 74 13.87 25.32 -17.80
C ILE A 74 12.77 26.33 -17.47
N GLN A 75 13.16 27.44 -16.85
CA GLN A 75 12.25 28.52 -16.48
C GLN A 75 12.63 29.82 -17.19
N GLY A 76 11.64 30.67 -17.48
CA GLY A 76 11.84 31.99 -18.09
C GLY A 76 11.86 32.00 -19.61
N LEU A 77 11.73 30.84 -20.26
CA LEU A 77 11.60 30.73 -21.70
C LEU A 77 10.13 30.87 -22.10
N ASN A 78 9.78 31.99 -22.75
CA ASN A 78 8.47 32.17 -23.37
C ASN A 78 8.41 31.32 -24.64
N ILE A 79 7.77 30.16 -24.55
CA ILE A 79 7.54 29.28 -25.70
C ILE A 79 6.04 29.22 -25.96
N ASP A 80 5.59 29.81 -27.07
CA ASP A 80 4.16 29.90 -27.43
C ASP A 80 3.59 28.62 -28.06
N THR A 81 4.38 27.53 -28.09
CA THR A 81 3.94 26.25 -28.63
C THR A 81 3.73 25.20 -27.53
N ASN A 82 2.58 24.53 -27.57
CA ASN A 82 2.26 23.37 -26.72
C ASN A 82 2.50 22.05 -27.45
N VAL A 83 2.89 22.10 -28.72
CA VAL A 83 3.11 20.89 -29.54
C VAL A 83 4.49 20.31 -29.20
N PRO A 84 4.58 19.03 -28.81
CA PRO A 84 5.83 18.46 -28.29
C PRO A 84 7.02 18.50 -29.25
N GLU A 85 6.79 18.27 -30.55
CA GLU A 85 7.86 18.23 -31.56
C GLU A 85 8.46 19.61 -31.83
N THR A 86 7.62 20.65 -31.95
CA THR A 86 8.08 22.02 -32.13
C THR A 86 8.76 22.54 -30.86
N LEU A 87 8.21 22.22 -29.70
CA LEU A 87 8.79 22.54 -28.39
C LEU A 87 10.19 21.92 -28.22
N LYS A 88 10.35 20.66 -28.63
CA LYS A 88 11.64 19.96 -28.65
C LYS A 88 12.66 20.63 -29.57
N HIS A 89 12.24 21.06 -30.75
CA HIS A 89 13.11 21.76 -31.69
C HIS A 89 13.55 23.14 -31.16
N GLU A 90 12.63 23.93 -30.61
CA GLU A 90 12.93 25.24 -30.04
C GLU A 90 13.88 25.16 -28.85
N ILE A 91 13.66 24.21 -27.94
CA ILE A 91 14.55 24.01 -26.78
C ILE A 91 15.92 23.50 -27.23
N LYS A 92 15.99 22.60 -28.21
CA LYS A 92 17.27 22.15 -28.76
C LYS A 92 18.05 23.32 -29.38
N LYS A 93 17.37 24.15 -30.17
CA LYS A 93 17.96 25.35 -30.79
C LYS A 93 18.43 26.35 -29.74
N PHE A 94 17.64 26.58 -28.70
CA PHE A 94 18.01 27.44 -27.58
C PHE A 94 19.29 26.93 -26.88
N MET A 95 19.35 25.65 -26.54
CA MET A 95 20.54 25.06 -25.90
C MET A 95 21.79 25.13 -26.80
N GLN A 96 21.63 24.92 -28.11
CA GLN A 96 22.75 25.00 -29.04
C GLN A 96 23.25 26.43 -29.27
N ILE A 97 22.36 27.42 -29.33
CA ILE A 97 22.73 28.82 -29.64
C ILE A 97 23.18 29.55 -28.37
N GLU A 98 22.38 29.52 -27.32
CA GLU A 98 22.64 30.33 -26.10
C GLU A 98 23.62 29.65 -25.16
N LEU A 99 23.55 28.33 -25.03
CA LEU A 99 24.40 27.57 -24.10
C LEU A 99 25.58 26.90 -24.81
N THR A 100 25.60 26.86 -26.15
CA THR A 100 26.63 26.15 -26.94
C THR A 100 26.77 24.67 -26.54
N VAL A 101 25.66 24.04 -26.13
CA VAL A 101 25.63 22.63 -25.72
C VAL A 101 24.78 21.84 -26.72
N ASP A 102 25.33 20.74 -27.24
CA ASP A 102 24.54 19.78 -28.00
C ASP A 102 23.93 18.75 -27.05
N VAL A 103 22.60 18.74 -26.96
CA VAL A 103 21.85 17.88 -26.05
C VAL A 103 20.94 16.97 -26.86
N GLN A 104 20.98 15.67 -26.55
CA GLN A 104 19.96 14.72 -27.00
C GLN A 104 18.78 14.83 -26.04
N ILE A 105 17.65 15.29 -26.57
CA ILE A 105 16.41 15.42 -25.79
C ILE A 105 15.53 14.23 -26.15
N GLU A 106 15.12 13.44 -25.17
CA GLU A 106 14.15 12.36 -25.39
C GLU A 106 12.74 12.95 -25.49
N LYS A 107 12.34 13.72 -24.48
CA LYS A 107 10.97 14.27 -24.36
C LYS A 107 10.98 15.69 -23.81
N VAL A 108 10.01 16.49 -24.23
CA VAL A 108 9.75 17.81 -23.65
C VAL A 108 8.27 17.97 -23.32
N VAL A 109 7.98 18.55 -22.16
CA VAL A 109 6.63 18.86 -21.71
C VAL A 109 6.60 20.28 -21.19
N LYS A 110 5.71 21.11 -21.73
CA LYS A 110 5.43 22.43 -21.16
C LYS A 110 4.55 22.25 -19.92
N LEU A 111 5.00 22.80 -18.80
CA LEU A 111 4.26 22.76 -17.53
C LEU A 111 3.44 24.03 -17.34
N GLU A 112 4.04 25.19 -17.62
CA GLU A 112 3.41 26.51 -17.51
C GLU A 112 3.91 27.43 -18.64
N GLU A 113 3.39 28.66 -18.70
CA GLU A 113 3.71 29.64 -19.76
C GLU A 113 5.22 29.85 -19.97
N LYS A 114 5.99 29.83 -18.87
CA LYS A 114 7.44 30.03 -18.86
C LYS A 114 8.22 28.84 -18.30
N VAL A 115 7.59 27.68 -18.11
CA VAL A 115 8.22 26.52 -17.45
C VAL A 115 8.09 25.28 -18.31
N CYS A 116 9.23 24.69 -18.66
CA CYS A 116 9.31 23.47 -19.44
C CYS A 116 10.14 22.41 -18.72
N LEU A 117 9.69 21.16 -18.82
CA LEU A 117 10.41 19.98 -18.38
C LEU A 117 11.03 19.29 -19.60
N VAL A 118 12.34 19.10 -19.56
CA VAL A 118 13.12 18.39 -20.57
C VAL A 118 13.62 17.09 -19.96
N ASP A 119 13.33 15.97 -20.61
CA ASP A 119 13.85 14.64 -20.26
C ASP A 119 15.01 14.34 -21.23
N ALA A 120 16.22 14.17 -20.69
CA ALA A 120 17.47 14.01 -21.43
C ALA A 120 18.02 12.58 -21.37
#